data_AF-A0A2T2TU29-F1
#
_entry.id   AF-A0A2T2TU29-F1
#
_cell.length_a   1.000
_cell.length_b   1.000
_cell.length_c   1.000
_cell.angle_alpha   90.00
_cell.angle_beta   90.00
_cell.angle_gamma   90.00
#
_symmetry.space_group_name_H-M   'P 1'
#
loop_
_entity.id
_entity.type
_entity.pdbx_description
1 polymer ?
#
loop_
_entity_poly.entity_id
_entity_poly.type
_entity_poly.pdbx_seq_one_letter_code
_entity_poly.pdbx_strand_id
1 'polypeptide(L)' 'MPLDSSAPTPPPDAAAEEPEARAPDESEGRGFATRCVHAGQQPDPASGAIMTPIYQTSTYAQAA' A
#
# COMPACT_ATOMS: atom_id res chain seq x y z
N MET A 1 -20.21 6.20 -31.45
CA MET A 1 -19.11 7.12 -31.11
C MET A 1 -18.24 6.44 -30.05
N PRO A 2 -17.26 5.59 -30.41
CA PRO A 2 -16.29 5.11 -29.42
C PRO A 2 -15.27 6.23 -29.15
N LEU A 3 -15.26 6.72 -27.92
CA LEU A 3 -14.19 7.57 -27.41
C LEU A 3 -12.93 6.71 -27.33
N ASP A 4 -11.88 7.14 -28.02
CA ASP A 4 -10.55 6.57 -27.89
C ASP A 4 -10.10 6.67 -26.43
N SER A 5 -9.98 5.51 -25.80
CA SER A 5 -9.50 5.34 -24.44
C SER A 5 -7.97 5.51 -24.43
N SER A 6 -7.51 6.74 -24.63
CA SER A 6 -6.10 7.09 -24.47
C SER A 6 -5.82 7.23 -22.98
N ALA A 7 -5.29 6.16 -22.37
CA ALA A 7 -4.69 6.24 -21.06
C ALA A 7 -3.48 7.19 -21.12
N PRO A 8 -3.29 8.11 -20.15
CA PRO A 8 -2.13 9.00 -20.15
C PRO A 8 -0.85 8.17 -20.04
N THR A 9 0.03 8.30 -21.02
CA THR A 9 1.39 7.74 -20.99
C THR A 9 2.13 8.29 -19.77
N PRO A 10 2.73 7.44 -18.92
CA PRO A 10 3.48 7.90 -17.75
C PRO A 10 4.69 8.74 -18.19
N PRO A 11 5.12 9.73 -17.38
CA PRO A 11 6.31 10.53 -17.66
C PRO A 11 7.56 9.64 -17.72
N PRO A 12 8.60 10.02 -18.48
CA PRO A 12 9.79 9.20 -18.72
C PRO A 12 10.62 8.89 -17.46
N ASP A 13 10.38 9.64 -16.36
CA ASP A 13 11.01 9.41 -15.05
C ASP A 13 10.15 8.57 -14.09
N ALA A 14 8.92 8.19 -14.48
CA ALA A 14 8.19 7.13 -13.79
C ALA A 14 8.80 5.81 -14.22
N ALA A 15 10.00 5.51 -13.71
CA ALA A 15 10.48 4.15 -13.63
C ALA A 15 9.31 3.35 -13.06
N ALA A 16 8.79 2.42 -13.86
CA ALA A 16 8.04 1.31 -13.33
C ALA A 16 9.03 0.63 -12.39
N GLU A 17 9.00 1.01 -11.11
CA GLU A 17 9.55 0.21 -10.03
C GLU A 17 8.92 -1.17 -10.28
N GLU A 18 9.72 -2.10 -10.80
CA GLU A 18 9.27 -3.48 -10.95
C GLU A 18 8.67 -3.87 -9.61
N PRO A 19 7.55 -4.62 -9.57
CA PRO A 19 6.89 -4.89 -8.30
C PRO A 19 7.89 -5.65 -7.42
N GLU A 20 8.57 -4.91 -6.54
CA GLU A 20 9.49 -5.44 -5.54
C GLU A 20 8.73 -6.59 -4.90
N ALA A 21 9.25 -7.80 -5.04
CA ALA A 21 8.56 -9.00 -4.60
C ALA A 21 8.01 -8.74 -3.19
N ARG A 22 6.68 -8.84 -3.03
CA ARG A 22 5.98 -8.43 -1.81
C ARG A 22 6.74 -9.00 -0.62
N ALA A 23 7.31 -8.11 0.20
CA ALA A 23 7.96 -8.54 1.43
C ALA A 23 6.97 -9.40 2.22
N PRO A 24 7.40 -10.56 2.74
CA PRO A 24 6.51 -11.48 3.42
C PRO A 24 5.84 -10.77 4.59
N ASP A 25 4.53 -10.91 4.70
CA ASP A 25 3.80 -10.37 5.85
C ASP A 25 4.23 -11.13 7.12
N GLU A 26 4.41 -10.43 8.24
CA GLU A 26 4.84 -11.02 9.53
C GLU A 26 3.88 -12.10 10.07
N SER A 27 2.69 -12.24 9.46
CA SER A 27 1.76 -13.33 9.75
C SER A 27 1.94 -14.57 8.86
N GLU A 28 2.82 -14.55 7.86
CA GLU A 28 3.18 -15.70 7.03
C GLU A 28 3.83 -16.79 7.91
N GLY A 29 3.12 -17.91 8.07
CA GLY A 29 3.46 -18.98 9.01
C GLY A 29 2.49 -19.11 10.20
N ARG A 30 1.61 -18.13 10.42
CA ARG A 30 0.52 -18.24 11.40
C ARG A 30 -0.69 -19.01 10.83
N GLY A 31 -1.46 -19.63 11.74
CA GLY A 31 -2.71 -20.31 11.39
C GLY A 31 -3.76 -19.36 10.77
N PHE A 32 -4.70 -19.92 10.00
CA PHE A 32 -5.71 -19.14 9.27
C PHE A 32 -6.49 -18.17 10.18
N ALA A 33 -7.02 -18.65 11.31
CA ALA A 33 -7.78 -17.83 12.24
C ALA A 33 -6.99 -16.61 12.75
N THR A 34 -5.69 -16.79 13.01
CA THR A 34 -4.81 -15.70 13.47
C THR A 34 -4.53 -14.70 12.37
N ARG A 35 -4.31 -15.17 11.13
CA ARG A 35 -4.12 -14.29 9.97
C ARG A 35 -5.36 -13.47 9.65
N CYS A 36 -6.56 -14.06 9.77
CA CYS A 36 -7.81 -13.31 9.57
C CYS A 36 -7.96 -12.09 10.48
N VAL A 37 -7.35 -12.13 11.67
CA VAL A 37 -7.43 -11.02 12.63
C VAL A 37 -6.27 -10.04 12.48
N HIS A 38 -5.07 -10.51 12.12
CA HIS A 38 -3.84 -9.73 12.27
C HIS A 38 -3.07 -9.46 10.97
N ALA A 39 -3.35 -10.17 9.87
CA ALA A 39 -2.60 -10.00 8.62
C ALA A 39 -2.76 -8.57 8.09
N GLY A 40 -1.65 -7.94 7.68
CA GLY A 40 -1.63 -6.57 7.18
C GLY A 40 -1.90 -5.48 8.23
N GLN A 41 -2.09 -5.83 9.51
CA GLN A 41 -2.24 -4.85 10.60
C GLN A 41 -0.99 -4.79 11.45
N GLN A 42 -0.48 -3.58 11.67
CA GLN A 42 0.60 -3.30 12.62
C GLN A 42 0.26 -2.01 13.38
N PRO A 43 0.70 -1.87 14.65
CA PRO A 43 0.53 -0.63 15.38
C PRO A 43 1.10 0.55 14.60
N ASP A 44 0.38 1.67 14.59
CA ASP A 44 0.84 2.88 13.93
C ASP A 44 2.18 3.35 14.53
N PRO A 45 3.27 3.48 13.75
CA PRO A 45 4.58 3.82 14.29
C PRO A 45 4.65 5.24 14.87
N ALA A 46 3.76 6.15 14.45
CA ALA A 46 3.76 7.52 14.94
C ALA A 46 3.11 7.68 16.32
N SER A 47 2.05 6.92 16.60
CA SER A 47 1.23 7.07 17.82
C SER A 47 1.10 5.83 18.70
N GLY A 48 1.44 4.64 18.17
CA GLY A 48 1.19 3.36 18.82
C GLY A 48 -0.28 2.93 18.80
N ALA A 49 -1.14 3.60 18.02
CA ALA A 49 -2.53 3.19 17.89
C ALA A 49 -2.63 1.76 17.31
N ILE A 50 -3.35 0.88 18.02
CA ILE A 50 -3.57 -0.50 17.60
C ILE A 50 -4.60 -0.58 16.48
N MET A 51 -5.63 0.28 16.53
CA MET A 51 -6.57 0.45 15.42
C MET A 51 -5.93 1.30 14.34
N THR A 52 -6.04 0.85 13.08
CA THR A 52 -5.52 1.56 11.91
C THR A 52 -6.16 2.95 11.81
N PRO A 53 -5.35 4.03 11.80
CA PRO A 53 -5.87 5.38 11.66
C PRO A 53 -6.53 5.60 10.29
N ILE A 54 -7.53 6.48 10.25
CA ILE A 54 -8.10 6.97 8.99
C ILE A 54 -7.26 8.17 8.54
N TYR A 55 -6.38 7.95 7.56
CA TYR A 55 -5.61 9.02 6.92
C TYR A 55 -6.46 9.79 5.91
N GLN A 56 -7.26 10.74 6.42
CA GLN A 56 -8.18 11.55 5.62
C GLN A 56 -7.44 12.70 4.90
N THR A 57 -6.47 12.34 4.08
CA THR A 57 -5.62 13.27 3.33
C THR A 57 -5.63 12.89 1.85
N SER A 58 -5.64 13.88 0.97
CA SER A 58 -5.62 13.66 -0.49
C SER A 58 -4.21 13.72 -1.10
N THR A 59 -3.18 14.00 -0.31
CA THR A 59 -1.82 14.27 -0.80
C THR A 59 -0.78 13.82 0.23
N TYR A 60 0.36 13.28 -0.25
CA TYR A 60 1.51 12.85 0.55
C TYR A 60 2.76 13.67 0.21
N ALA A 61 3.65 13.88 1.19
CA ALA A 61 4.92 14.58 0.97
C ALA A 61 5.90 13.70 0.19
N GLN A 62 6.66 14.30 -0.72
CA GLN A 62 7.72 13.63 -1.47
C GLN A 62 9.09 13.91 -0.84
N ALA A 63 10.01 12.96 -0.94
CA ALA A 63 11.41 13.22 -0.62
C ALA A 63 11.96 14.31 -1.56
N ALA A 64 12.84 15.15 -1.03
CA ALA A 64 13.51 16.22 -1.79
C ALA A 64 14.74 15.69 -2.54
#